data_AF-A0A0W1EXS0-F1
#
_entry.id   AF-A0A0W1EXS0-F1
#
_cell.length_a   1.000
_cell.length_b   1.000
_cell.length_c   1.000
_cell.angle_alpha   90.00
_cell.angle_beta   90.00
_cell.angle_gamma   90.00
#
_symmetry.space_group_name_H-M   'P 1'
#
loop_
_entity.id
_entity.type
_entity.pdbx_description
1 polymer ?
#
loop_
_entity_poly.entity_id
_entity_poly.type
_entity_poly.pdbx_seq_one_letter_code
_entity_poly.pdbx_strand_id
1 'polypeptide(L)'
;MPITETSTPTGIWHRSADAHRSLPRIAARLLYAKDKEELGLDEVDRVAVAIERAVRRRFLILGTSFLLCILLLLLVLIVWGAAAWDGENIDQPASVSVIALLAMAACVAASWRHFQYGLGIAESKRTPVYGSSRRSTVETLEKLFDYLGRRTAPAAYFYDRKGIRRPVHRRHFYGRLRGLLLSEVASDRAIVLPPRGFWFSAQIFVDAEPEEIIRALKVRPNSGGRPKEYDYEAMLLALIEHPALRAIDPDEYRAESAVMDLVRDRCEPSDDHDNNIRFPENTRLREFAKDIVAAVKINRGAG
;
A
#
# COMPACT_ATOMS: atom_id res chain seq x y z
N MET A 1 18.38 38.84 7.97
CA MET A 1 18.91 37.48 8.20
C MET A 1 17.75 36.51 8.09
N PRO A 2 17.78 35.53 7.19
CA PRO A 2 16.64 34.65 6.98
C PRO A 2 16.54 33.62 8.11
N ILE A 3 15.30 33.37 8.51
CA ILE A 3 14.89 32.40 9.51
C ILE A 3 15.12 31.01 8.93
N THR A 4 16.04 30.25 9.53
CA THR A 4 16.18 28.82 9.28
C THR A 4 14.96 28.10 9.84
N GLU A 5 14.03 27.72 8.98
CA GLU A 5 13.03 26.68 9.27
C GLU A 5 13.75 25.35 9.46
N THR A 6 13.87 24.93 10.71
CA THR A 6 14.17 23.54 11.08
C THR A 6 12.98 22.67 10.70
N SER A 7 13.04 22.08 9.50
CA SER A 7 12.19 20.94 9.16
C SER A 7 12.66 19.73 9.97
N THR A 8 11.76 19.23 10.81
CA THR A 8 11.92 18.00 11.58
C THR A 8 11.99 16.81 10.62
N PRO A 9 13.05 15.98 10.63
CA PRO A 9 13.14 14.81 9.77
C PRO A 9 12.29 13.67 10.36
N THR A 10 11.14 13.40 9.76
CA THR A 10 10.34 12.20 10.03
C THR A 10 10.94 11.01 9.27
N GLY A 11 11.44 10.00 10.00
CA GLY A 11 11.70 8.66 9.48
C GLY A 11 13.16 8.28 9.26
N ILE A 12 13.67 7.42 10.14
CA ILE A 12 15.07 6.96 10.34
C ILE A 12 15.69 6.18 9.14
N TRP A 13 15.08 6.12 7.94
CA TRP A 13 15.61 5.33 6.81
C TRP A 13 15.63 6.02 5.43
N HIS A 14 15.54 7.35 5.39
CA HIS A 14 15.76 8.10 4.14
C HIS A 14 17.18 8.69 4.10
N ARG A 15 18.08 8.09 3.32
CA ARG A 15 19.18 8.88 2.75
C ARG A 15 18.60 9.70 1.60
N SER A 16 18.39 10.99 1.83
CA SER A 16 17.84 11.93 0.85
C SER A 16 18.58 11.89 -0.51
N ALA A 17 19.88 11.61 -0.49
CA ALA A 17 20.71 11.52 -1.69
C ALA A 17 20.23 10.46 -2.69
N ASP A 18 19.76 9.28 -2.23
CA ASP A 18 19.34 8.17 -3.09
C ASP A 18 17.83 8.12 -3.30
N ALA A 19 17.07 9.09 -2.78
CA ALA A 19 15.60 9.03 -2.78
C ALA A 19 15.03 8.88 -4.19
N HIS A 20 15.61 9.59 -5.17
CA HIS A 20 15.24 9.51 -6.59
C HIS A 20 15.43 8.12 -7.23
N ARG A 21 16.30 7.28 -6.65
CA ARG A 21 16.56 5.89 -7.07
C ARG A 21 15.72 4.86 -6.29
N SER A 22 14.82 5.34 -5.44
CA SER A 22 13.88 4.45 -4.75
C SER A 22 12.95 3.80 -5.77
N LEU A 23 12.63 2.53 -5.53
CA LEU A 23 11.77 1.74 -6.40
C LEU A 23 10.37 2.37 -6.64
N PRO A 24 9.70 3.00 -5.64
CA PRO A 24 8.45 3.72 -5.83
C PRO A 24 8.58 4.89 -6.81
N ARG A 25 9.62 5.72 -6.66
CA ARG A 25 9.85 6.86 -7.57
C ARG A 25 10.23 6.44 -8.98
N ILE A 26 11.00 5.37 -9.13
CA ILE A 26 11.27 4.78 -10.46
C ILE A 26 9.96 4.32 -11.10
N ALA A 27 9.10 3.64 -10.34
CA ALA A 27 7.79 3.21 -10.84
C ALA A 27 6.89 4.40 -11.19
N ALA A 28 6.85 5.44 -10.35
CA ALA A 28 6.10 6.67 -10.60
C ALA A 28 6.53 7.34 -11.91
N ARG A 29 7.85 7.48 -12.14
CA ARG A 29 8.41 8.06 -13.36
C ARG A 29 8.24 7.20 -14.62
N LEU A 30 7.96 5.90 -14.45
CA LEU A 30 7.60 5.02 -15.55
C LEU A 30 6.13 5.18 -15.94
N LEU A 31 5.26 5.44 -14.96
CA LEU A 31 3.84 5.65 -15.18
C LEU A 31 3.54 7.06 -15.72
N TYR A 32 4.18 8.08 -15.13
CA TYR A 32 3.97 9.48 -15.44
C TYR A 32 5.28 10.21 -15.70
N ALA A 33 5.21 11.28 -16.49
CA ALA A 33 6.36 12.13 -16.76
C ALA A 33 6.91 12.79 -15.49
N LYS A 34 8.18 13.24 -15.55
CA LYS A 34 8.93 13.75 -14.38
C LYS A 34 8.28 14.95 -13.70
N ASP A 35 7.61 15.81 -14.48
CA ASP A 35 6.83 16.96 -14.01
C ASP A 35 5.56 16.55 -13.24
N LYS A 36 5.16 15.28 -13.32
CA LYS A 36 3.96 14.68 -12.71
C LYS A 36 4.29 13.46 -11.86
N GLU A 37 5.49 13.44 -11.27
CA GLU A 37 5.97 12.33 -10.42
C GLU A 37 5.01 12.04 -9.26
N GLU A 38 4.44 13.07 -8.64
CA GLU A 38 3.44 12.94 -7.55
C GLU A 38 2.20 12.14 -7.98
N LEU A 39 1.67 12.38 -9.19
CA LEU A 39 0.56 11.59 -9.73
C LEU A 39 0.94 10.11 -9.95
N GLY A 40 2.22 9.85 -10.24
CA GLY A 40 2.74 8.49 -10.32
C GLY A 40 2.88 7.83 -8.96
N LEU A 41 3.28 8.57 -7.93
CA LEU A 41 3.34 8.06 -6.56
C LEU A 41 1.93 7.75 -6.03
N ASP A 42 0.95 8.62 -6.30
CA ASP A 42 -0.46 8.37 -5.98
C ASP A 42 -0.99 7.08 -6.63
N GLU A 43 -0.63 6.84 -7.89
CA GLU A 43 -1.04 5.62 -8.59
C GLU A 43 -0.35 4.37 -8.02
N VAL A 44 0.92 4.49 -7.62
CA VAL A 44 1.65 3.42 -6.92
C VAL A 44 1.01 3.11 -5.56
N ASP A 45 0.63 4.12 -4.79
CA ASP A 45 -0.06 3.96 -3.51
C ASP A 45 -1.41 3.27 -3.69
N ARG A 46 -2.22 3.69 -4.67
CA ARG A 46 -3.48 3.01 -5.01
C ARG A 46 -3.28 1.54 -5.36
N VAL A 47 -2.22 1.23 -6.09
CA VAL A 47 -1.84 -0.17 -6.39
C VAL A 47 -1.54 -0.91 -5.09
N ALA A 48 -0.75 -0.34 -4.19
CA ALA A 48 -0.44 -0.96 -2.90
C ALA A 48 -1.71 -1.22 -2.08
N VAL A 49 -2.59 -0.22 -1.96
CA VAL A 49 -3.89 -0.33 -1.27
C VAL A 49 -4.80 -1.38 -1.93
N ALA A 50 -4.85 -1.44 -3.26
CA ALA A 50 -5.66 -2.44 -3.98
C ALA A 50 -5.16 -3.87 -3.71
N ILE A 51 -3.85 -4.06 -3.63
CA ILE A 51 -3.23 -5.35 -3.27
C ILE A 51 -3.51 -5.69 -1.81
N GLU A 52 -3.32 -4.73 -0.90
CA GLU A 52 -3.57 -4.90 0.52
C GLU A 52 -5.02 -5.35 0.74
N ARG A 53 -6.01 -4.64 0.17
CA ARG A 53 -7.43 -5.02 0.25
C ARG A 53 -7.71 -6.41 -0.30
N ALA A 54 -7.14 -6.75 -1.46
CA ALA A 54 -7.34 -8.06 -2.09
C ALA A 54 -6.81 -9.22 -1.24
N VAL A 55 -5.82 -8.95 -0.40
CA VAL A 55 -5.06 -9.96 0.35
C VAL A 55 -5.36 -9.91 1.85
N ARG A 56 -5.96 -8.80 2.34
CA ARG A 56 -6.22 -8.49 3.76
C ARG A 56 -6.93 -9.63 4.47
N ARG A 57 -8.01 -10.18 3.89
CA ARG A 57 -8.75 -11.28 4.54
C ARG A 57 -7.85 -12.49 4.78
N ARG A 58 -7.04 -12.88 3.78
CA ARG A 58 -6.13 -14.03 3.89
C ARG A 58 -4.99 -13.74 4.88
N PHE A 59 -4.43 -12.53 4.82
CA PHE A 59 -3.39 -12.09 5.73
C PHE A 59 -3.89 -12.07 7.18
N LEU A 60 -5.08 -11.53 7.43
CA LEU A 60 -5.69 -11.50 8.76
C LEU A 60 -5.92 -12.89 9.31
N ILE A 61 -6.47 -13.82 8.53
CA ILE A 61 -6.69 -15.22 8.97
C ILE A 61 -5.38 -15.89 9.38
N LEU A 62 -4.33 -15.74 8.56
CA LEU A 62 -3.03 -16.34 8.85
C LEU A 62 -2.32 -15.63 10.01
N GLY A 63 -2.43 -14.30 10.09
CA GLY A 63 -1.87 -13.50 11.17
C GLY A 63 -2.52 -13.82 12.52
N THR A 64 -3.84 -13.93 12.59
CA THR A 64 -4.55 -14.31 13.82
C THR A 64 -4.27 -15.75 14.22
N SER A 65 -4.16 -16.66 13.25
CA SER A 65 -3.77 -18.06 13.50
C SER A 65 -2.34 -18.16 14.04
N PHE A 66 -1.41 -17.39 13.49
CA PHE A 66 -0.04 -17.30 13.99
C PHE A 66 0.02 -16.71 15.40
N LEU A 67 -0.73 -15.63 15.65
CA LEU A 67 -0.82 -15.01 16.98
C LEU A 67 -1.43 -15.96 18.02
N LEU A 68 -2.46 -16.71 17.64
CA LEU A 68 -3.07 -17.73 18.50
C LEU A 68 -2.05 -18.81 18.88
N CYS A 69 -1.23 -19.28 17.93
CA CYS A 69 -0.16 -20.23 18.23
C CYS A 69 0.84 -19.67 19.26
N ILE A 70 1.19 -18.38 19.15
CA ILE A 70 2.08 -17.71 20.12
C ILE A 70 1.44 -17.64 21.50
N LEU A 71 0.17 -17.21 21.57
CA LEU A 71 -0.54 -17.08 22.85
C LEU A 71 -0.69 -18.44 23.55
N LEU A 72 -1.05 -19.49 22.80
CA LEU A 72 -1.13 -20.85 23.33
C LEU A 72 0.25 -21.37 23.76
N LEU A 73 1.32 -21.03 23.03
CA LEU A 73 2.68 -21.42 23.41
C LEU A 73 3.12 -20.74 24.69
N LEU A 74 2.83 -19.45 24.85
CA LEU A 74 3.07 -18.73 26.10
C LEU A 74 2.27 -19.34 27.26
N LEU A 75 1.01 -19.70 27.04
CA LEU A 75 0.19 -20.36 28.06
C LEU A 75 0.80 -21.71 28.49
N VAL A 76 1.20 -22.54 27.53
CA VAL A 76 1.86 -23.83 27.84
C VAL A 76 3.14 -23.62 28.63
N LEU A 77 3.96 -22.62 28.27
CA LEU A 77 5.18 -22.29 29.01
C LEU A 77 4.89 -21.81 30.44
N ILE A 78 3.83 -21.03 30.65
CA ILE A 78 3.41 -20.56 31.98
C ILE A 78 2.95 -21.75 32.84
N VAL A 79 2.10 -22.63 32.29
CA VAL A 79 1.60 -23.81 33.00
C VAL A 79 2.74 -24.77 33.32
N TRP A 80 3.65 -24.99 32.37
CA TRP A 80 4.83 -25.83 32.60
C TRP A 80 5.75 -25.24 33.69
N GLY A 81 5.98 -23.92 33.67
CA GLY A 81 6.75 -23.25 34.71
C GLY A 81 6.11 -23.33 36.10
N ALA A 82 4.78 -23.22 36.19
CA ALA A 82 4.04 -23.36 37.44
C ALA A 82 4.10 -24.79 37.99
N ALA A 83 3.84 -25.80 37.14
CA ALA A 83 3.93 -27.21 37.54
C ALA A 83 5.33 -27.60 38.00
N ALA A 84 6.37 -27.10 37.32
CA ALA A 84 7.76 -27.30 37.74
C ALA A 84 8.06 -26.67 39.12
N TRP A 85 7.42 -25.55 39.45
CA TRP A 85 7.52 -24.91 40.77
C TRP A 85 6.84 -25.74 41.87
N ASP A 86 5.68 -26.32 41.56
CA ASP A 86 4.90 -27.16 42.49
C ASP A 86 5.41 -28.62 42.56
N GLY A 87 6.43 -28.98 41.78
CA GLY A 87 7.04 -30.32 41.75
C GLY A 87 6.20 -31.36 40.99
N GLU A 88 5.24 -30.92 40.19
CA GLU A 88 4.39 -31.79 39.36
C GLU A 88 5.09 -32.11 38.03
N ASN A 89 5.13 -33.39 37.65
CA ASN A 89 5.81 -33.82 36.42
C ASN A 89 4.85 -33.81 35.23
N ILE A 90 4.89 -32.73 34.45
CA ILE A 90 4.14 -32.56 33.20
C ILE A 90 5.06 -32.38 31.97
N ASP A 91 6.30 -32.86 32.04
CA ASP A 91 7.32 -32.62 31.02
C ASP A 91 6.94 -33.20 29.65
N GLN A 92 6.40 -34.42 29.62
CA GLN A 92 5.94 -35.05 28.37
C GLN A 92 4.77 -34.31 27.70
N PRO A 93 3.64 -34.02 28.37
CA PRO A 93 2.55 -33.30 27.73
C PRO A 93 2.93 -31.84 27.37
N ALA A 94 3.77 -31.17 28.17
CA ALA A 94 4.25 -29.83 27.87
C ALA A 94 5.13 -29.80 26.61
N SER A 95 6.11 -30.71 26.52
CA SER A 95 7.00 -30.80 25.35
C SER A 95 6.24 -31.14 24.06
N VAL A 96 5.31 -32.10 24.10
CA VAL A 96 4.45 -32.44 22.95
C VAL A 96 3.63 -31.23 22.51
N SER A 97 3.06 -30.47 23.46
CA SER A 97 2.26 -29.28 23.16
C SER A 97 3.10 -28.16 22.53
N VAL A 98 4.31 -27.91 23.03
CA VAL A 98 5.24 -26.93 22.44
C VAL A 98 5.61 -27.32 21.01
N ILE A 99 5.98 -28.59 20.77
CA ILE A 99 6.35 -29.07 19.44
C ILE A 99 5.17 -28.92 18.47
N ALA A 100 3.96 -29.30 18.89
CA ALA A 100 2.76 -29.17 18.07
C ALA A 100 2.45 -27.70 17.71
N LEU A 101 2.57 -26.78 18.67
CA LEU A 101 2.34 -25.35 18.44
C LEU A 101 3.39 -24.73 17.51
N LEU A 102 4.67 -25.10 17.66
CA LEU A 102 5.73 -24.69 16.74
C LEU A 102 5.51 -25.23 15.32
N ALA A 103 5.09 -26.49 15.20
CA ALA A 103 4.76 -27.09 13.92
C ALA A 103 3.58 -26.38 13.23
N MET A 104 2.52 -26.04 13.98
CA MET A 104 1.39 -25.26 13.46
C MET A 104 1.82 -23.86 13.01
N ALA A 105 2.61 -23.15 13.82
CA ALA A 105 3.15 -21.84 13.46
C ALA A 105 4.02 -21.91 12.18
N ALA A 106 4.84 -22.95 12.05
CA ALA A 106 5.63 -23.21 10.85
C ALA A 106 4.75 -23.48 9.62
N CYS A 107 3.67 -24.25 9.76
CA CYS A 107 2.69 -24.50 8.69
C CYS A 107 1.99 -23.20 8.25
N VAL A 108 1.60 -22.34 9.19
CA VAL A 108 1.00 -21.03 8.88
C VAL A 108 1.99 -20.18 8.08
N ALA A 109 3.23 -20.05 8.53
CA ALA A 109 4.27 -19.30 7.83
C ALA A 109 4.60 -19.90 6.45
N ALA A 110 4.67 -21.23 6.34
CA ALA A 110 4.89 -21.94 5.10
C ALA A 110 3.74 -21.73 4.11
N SER A 111 2.48 -21.69 4.58
CA SER A 111 1.31 -21.44 3.73
C SER A 111 1.33 -20.03 3.14
N TRP A 112 1.77 -19.03 3.92
CA TRP A 112 1.92 -17.65 3.43
C TRP A 112 3.03 -17.55 2.39
N ARG A 113 4.18 -18.15 2.70
CA ARG A 113 5.30 -18.26 1.76
C ARG A 113 4.89 -18.96 0.46
N HIS A 114 4.15 -20.05 0.56
CA HIS A 114 3.63 -20.78 -0.59
C HIS A 114 2.69 -19.92 -1.43
N PHE A 115 1.79 -19.16 -0.80
CA PHE A 115 0.93 -18.22 -1.53
C PHE A 115 1.73 -17.20 -2.33
N GLN A 116 2.83 -16.68 -1.75
CA GLN A 116 3.62 -15.63 -2.37
C GLN A 116 4.60 -16.12 -3.44
N TYR A 117 5.28 -17.25 -3.21
CA TYR A 117 6.36 -17.76 -4.08
C TYR A 117 6.18 -19.21 -4.54
N GLY A 118 5.20 -19.93 -4.00
CA GLY A 118 4.93 -21.35 -4.25
C GLY A 118 5.84 -22.32 -3.49
N LEU A 119 5.62 -23.62 -3.70
CA LEU A 119 6.46 -24.71 -3.21
C LEU A 119 7.62 -24.85 -4.21
N GLY A 120 8.83 -24.50 -3.80
CA GLY A 120 10.04 -24.66 -4.62
C GLY A 120 10.93 -23.41 -4.67
N ILE A 121 12.07 -23.58 -5.35
CA ILE A 121 12.96 -22.47 -5.69
C ILE A 121 12.20 -21.63 -6.73
N ALA A 122 11.71 -20.45 -6.33
CA ALA A 122 10.93 -19.56 -7.19
C ALA A 122 11.80 -19.02 -8.34
N GLU A 123 11.98 -19.83 -9.38
CA GLU A 123 12.62 -19.45 -10.64
C GLU A 123 11.59 -18.93 -11.64
N SER A 124 10.33 -19.39 -11.52
CA SER A 124 9.22 -18.94 -12.37
C SER A 124 8.48 -17.75 -11.77
N LYS A 125 8.25 -16.71 -12.58
CA LYS A 125 7.40 -15.56 -12.26
C LYS A 125 5.98 -16.02 -11.89
N ARG A 126 5.49 -15.61 -10.72
CA ARG A 126 4.11 -15.92 -10.28
C ARG A 126 3.10 -14.95 -10.89
N THR A 127 1.87 -15.42 -11.07
CA THR A 127 0.75 -14.55 -11.43
C THR A 127 0.60 -13.47 -10.38
N PRO A 128 0.67 -12.17 -10.75
CA PRO A 128 0.60 -11.10 -9.78
C PRO A 128 -0.80 -10.94 -9.21
N VAL A 129 -0.88 -10.33 -8.02
CA VAL A 129 -2.11 -9.74 -7.50
C VAL A 129 -1.94 -8.23 -7.56
N TYR A 130 -2.88 -7.55 -8.22
CA TYR A 130 -2.97 -6.10 -8.33
C TYR A 130 -4.35 -5.56 -7.92
N GLY A 131 -5.25 -6.40 -7.42
CA GLY A 131 -6.62 -5.99 -7.08
C GLY A 131 -7.35 -5.37 -8.29
N SER A 132 -8.04 -4.26 -8.06
CA SER A 132 -8.81 -3.50 -9.08
C SER A 132 -7.99 -2.43 -9.81
N SER A 133 -6.66 -2.57 -9.89
CA SER A 133 -5.79 -1.60 -10.57
C SER A 133 -6.00 -1.59 -12.08
N ARG A 134 -5.71 -0.43 -12.70
CA ARG A 134 -5.83 -0.23 -14.15
C ARG A 134 -4.89 -1.16 -14.92
N ARG A 135 -5.38 -1.70 -16.04
CA ARG A 135 -4.61 -2.65 -16.87
C ARG A 135 -3.30 -2.05 -17.40
N SER A 136 -3.31 -0.79 -17.85
CA SER A 136 -2.12 -0.10 -18.37
C SER A 136 -1.04 0.12 -17.28
N THR A 137 -1.47 0.47 -16.06
CA THR A 137 -0.61 0.56 -14.88
C THR A 137 0.04 -0.80 -14.60
N VAL A 138 -0.78 -1.86 -14.53
CA VAL A 138 -0.31 -3.23 -14.29
C VAL A 138 0.70 -3.66 -15.35
N GLU A 139 0.41 -3.47 -16.64
CA GLU A 139 1.32 -3.85 -17.72
C GLU A 139 2.67 -3.11 -17.64
N THR A 140 2.67 -1.84 -17.24
CA THR A 140 3.89 -1.04 -17.09
C THR A 140 4.72 -1.48 -15.89
N LEU A 141 4.07 -1.70 -14.73
CA LEU A 141 4.74 -2.21 -13.53
C LEU A 141 5.29 -3.62 -13.74
N GLU A 142 4.57 -4.47 -14.47
CA GLU A 142 5.03 -5.82 -14.81
C GLU A 142 6.27 -5.81 -15.69
N LYS A 143 6.38 -4.88 -16.65
CA LYS A 143 7.61 -4.67 -17.43
C LYS A 143 8.79 -4.29 -16.53
N LEU A 144 8.57 -3.40 -15.55
CA LEU A 144 9.59 -3.03 -14.57
C LEU A 144 10.05 -4.25 -13.76
N PHE A 145 9.13 -5.02 -13.20
CA PHE A 145 9.48 -6.20 -12.42
C PHE A 145 10.16 -7.29 -13.25
N ASP A 146 9.75 -7.48 -14.51
CA ASP A 146 10.42 -8.38 -15.44
C ASP A 146 11.84 -7.93 -15.75
N TYR A 147 12.06 -6.63 -15.90
CA TYR A 147 13.39 -6.07 -16.11
C TYR A 147 14.27 -6.29 -14.89
N LEU A 148 13.81 -5.92 -13.68
CA LEU A 148 14.56 -6.09 -12.43
C LEU A 148 14.79 -7.56 -12.04
N GLY A 149 13.94 -8.47 -12.50
CA GLY A 149 14.11 -9.91 -12.30
C GLY A 149 15.22 -10.55 -13.13
N ARG A 150 15.71 -9.89 -14.19
CA ARG A 150 16.74 -10.44 -15.11
C ARG A 150 18.11 -10.49 -14.46
N ARG A 151 18.98 -11.37 -14.98
CA ARG A 151 20.39 -11.46 -14.52
C ARG A 151 21.23 -10.24 -14.90
N THR A 152 20.89 -9.58 -16.00
CA THR A 152 21.57 -8.40 -16.54
C THR A 152 21.01 -7.08 -16.01
N ALA A 153 20.04 -7.14 -15.09
CA ALA A 153 19.40 -5.96 -14.54
C ALA A 153 20.33 -5.20 -13.58
N PRO A 154 20.12 -3.88 -13.40
CA PRO A 154 20.82 -3.12 -12.37
C PRO A 154 20.54 -3.71 -10.98
N ALA A 155 21.52 -3.60 -10.09
CA ALA A 155 21.44 -4.19 -8.77
C ALA A 155 20.41 -3.47 -7.89
N ALA A 156 19.41 -4.19 -7.39
CA ALA A 156 18.52 -3.67 -6.36
C ALA A 156 19.11 -3.89 -4.97
N TYR A 157 18.89 -2.95 -4.05
CA TYR A 157 19.42 -3.00 -2.69
C TYR A 157 18.50 -2.32 -1.68
N PHE A 158 18.71 -2.61 -0.40
CA PHE A 158 18.10 -1.91 0.73
C PHE A 158 19.17 -1.59 1.77
N TYR A 159 18.89 -0.65 2.67
CA TYR A 159 19.76 -0.38 3.82
C TYR A 159 19.23 -1.14 5.03
N ASP A 160 20.09 -1.92 5.70
CA ASP A 160 19.73 -2.58 6.96
C ASP A 160 19.67 -1.58 8.13
N ARG A 161 19.28 -2.07 9.32
CA ARG A 161 19.17 -1.23 10.53
C ARG A 161 20.48 -0.58 10.97
N LYS A 162 21.62 -0.96 10.39
CA LYS A 162 22.93 -0.38 10.66
C LYS A 162 23.36 0.57 9.53
N GLY A 163 22.48 0.85 8.57
CA GLY A 163 22.78 1.65 7.39
C GLY A 163 23.66 0.92 6.37
N ILE A 164 23.83 -0.40 6.48
CA ILE A 164 24.67 -1.18 5.57
C ILE A 164 23.84 -1.57 4.34
N ARG A 165 24.39 -1.32 3.15
CA ARG A 165 23.79 -1.71 1.87
C ARG A 165 23.72 -3.24 1.76
N ARG A 166 22.53 -3.78 1.57
CA ARG A 166 22.26 -5.21 1.38
C ARG A 166 21.62 -5.43 0.01
N PRO A 167 22.09 -6.41 -0.78
CA PRO A 167 21.51 -6.69 -2.09
C PRO A 167 20.11 -7.31 -1.94
N VAL A 168 19.16 -6.84 -2.75
CA VAL A 168 17.85 -7.48 -2.93
C VAL A 168 18.01 -8.58 -3.97
N HIS A 169 17.68 -9.81 -3.59
CA HIS A 169 17.73 -10.91 -4.55
C HIS A 169 16.66 -10.72 -5.63
N ARG A 170 17.02 -10.88 -6.91
CA ARG A 170 16.10 -10.76 -8.08
C ARG A 170 14.78 -11.55 -7.99
N ARG A 171 14.73 -12.56 -7.12
CA ARG A 171 13.56 -13.44 -6.93
C ARG A 171 12.40 -12.74 -6.21
N HIS A 172 12.67 -11.66 -5.47
CA HIS A 172 11.61 -10.86 -4.83
C HIS A 172 10.67 -10.25 -5.87
N PHE A 173 11.19 -9.89 -7.06
CA PHE A 173 10.41 -9.33 -8.16
C PHE A 173 9.52 -10.35 -8.88
N TYR A 174 9.58 -11.63 -8.53
CA TYR A 174 8.77 -12.70 -9.12
C TYR A 174 7.68 -13.23 -8.18
N GLY A 175 7.56 -12.67 -6.98
CA GLY A 175 6.51 -13.01 -6.03
C GLY A 175 5.13 -12.51 -6.47
N ARG A 176 4.08 -13.16 -5.98
CA ARG A 176 2.67 -12.80 -6.24
C ARG A 176 2.29 -11.40 -5.74
N LEU A 177 2.94 -10.95 -4.66
CA LEU A 177 2.72 -9.65 -4.00
C LEU A 177 3.79 -8.61 -4.34
N ARG A 178 4.54 -8.79 -5.43
CA ARG A 178 5.65 -7.90 -5.81
C ARG A 178 5.26 -6.43 -5.94
N GLY A 179 4.00 -6.11 -6.27
CA GLY A 179 3.51 -4.73 -6.30
C GLY A 179 3.65 -4.00 -4.94
N LEU A 180 3.55 -4.73 -3.81
CA LEU A 180 3.75 -4.14 -2.48
C LEU A 180 5.19 -3.67 -2.25
N LEU A 181 6.17 -4.16 -3.01
CA LEU A 181 7.56 -3.66 -2.94
C LEU A 181 7.69 -2.18 -3.34
N LEU A 182 6.68 -1.65 -4.06
CA LEU A 182 6.59 -0.25 -4.48
C LEU A 182 5.93 0.64 -3.44
N SER A 183 5.31 0.09 -2.39
CA SER A 183 4.70 0.93 -1.35
C SER A 183 5.81 1.69 -0.61
N GLU A 184 5.56 2.96 -0.29
CA GLU A 184 6.41 3.75 0.61
C GLU A 184 6.17 3.35 2.08
N VAL A 185 5.00 2.77 2.37
CA VAL A 185 4.62 2.33 3.72
C VAL A 185 5.33 1.03 4.09
N ALA A 186 6.06 1.06 5.21
CA ALA A 186 6.83 -0.10 5.68
C ALA A 186 5.96 -1.31 6.05
N SER A 187 4.73 -1.10 6.53
CA SER A 187 3.78 -2.17 6.87
C SER A 187 3.36 -2.97 5.64
N ASP A 188 3.13 -2.30 4.51
CA ASP A 188 2.72 -2.95 3.27
C ASP A 188 3.84 -3.83 2.72
N ARG A 189 5.07 -3.31 2.76
CA ARG A 189 6.25 -4.10 2.39
C ARG A 189 6.42 -5.28 3.35
N ALA A 190 6.19 -5.11 4.66
CA ALA A 190 6.35 -6.18 5.65
C ALA A 190 5.47 -7.41 5.38
N ILE A 191 4.37 -7.27 4.64
CA ILE A 191 3.53 -8.39 4.17
C ILE A 191 4.33 -9.34 3.26
N VAL A 192 5.31 -8.81 2.52
CA VAL A 192 6.19 -9.56 1.62
C VAL A 192 7.24 -10.32 2.42
N LEU A 193 7.27 -11.65 2.26
CA LEU A 193 8.37 -12.48 2.73
C LEU A 193 9.51 -12.53 1.70
N PRO A 194 10.77 -12.64 2.13
CA PRO A 194 11.88 -13.04 1.29
C PRO A 194 11.80 -14.51 0.90
N PRO A 195 12.39 -14.89 -0.24
CA PRO A 195 12.59 -16.28 -0.63
C PRO A 195 13.41 -17.10 0.37
N ARG A 196 14.06 -16.48 1.36
CA ARG A 196 14.77 -17.16 2.46
C ARG A 196 14.15 -16.93 3.85
N GLY A 197 12.91 -16.43 3.92
CA GLY A 197 12.18 -16.18 5.18
C GLY A 197 12.30 -14.74 5.70
N PHE A 198 11.61 -14.44 6.81
CA PHE A 198 11.52 -13.16 7.55
C PHE A 198 11.08 -11.89 6.79
N TRP A 199 10.02 -11.21 7.26
CA TRP A 199 9.36 -10.06 6.63
C TRP A 199 10.28 -8.96 6.07
N PHE A 200 9.91 -8.42 4.91
CA PHE A 200 10.67 -7.40 4.19
C PHE A 200 10.08 -5.99 4.39
N SER A 201 10.53 -5.20 5.36
CA SER A 201 9.97 -3.85 5.61
C SER A 201 10.80 -2.70 5.04
N ALA A 202 12.03 -2.96 4.58
CA ALA A 202 12.98 -1.93 4.15
C ALA A 202 12.61 -1.34 2.78
N GLN A 203 12.98 -0.08 2.54
CA GLN A 203 12.82 0.57 1.24
C GLN A 203 13.82 -0.02 0.24
N ILE A 204 13.37 -0.27 -0.99
CA ILE A 204 14.22 -0.76 -2.09
C ILE A 204 14.69 0.40 -2.94
N PHE A 205 15.96 0.34 -3.32
CA PHE A 205 16.65 1.23 -4.24
C PHE A 205 17.24 0.42 -5.40
N VAL A 206 17.46 1.07 -6.54
CA VAL A 206 18.07 0.45 -7.72
C VAL A 206 19.32 1.22 -8.10
N ASP A 207 20.40 0.51 -8.41
CA ASP A 207 21.68 1.08 -8.83
C ASP A 207 21.66 1.47 -10.32
N ALA A 208 20.69 2.30 -10.70
CA ALA A 208 20.54 2.89 -12.02
C ALA A 208 19.68 4.15 -11.91
N GLU A 209 19.91 5.11 -12.80
CA GLU A 209 19.05 6.30 -12.86
C GLU A 209 17.67 5.94 -13.42
N PRO A 210 16.58 6.58 -12.92
CA PRO A 210 15.23 6.33 -13.44
C PRO A 210 15.14 6.48 -14.97
N GLU A 211 15.84 7.47 -15.53
CA GLU A 211 15.90 7.77 -16.96
C GLU A 211 16.61 6.67 -17.77
N GLU A 212 17.55 5.93 -17.17
CA GLU A 212 18.17 4.75 -17.79
C GLU A 212 17.19 3.59 -17.85
N ILE A 213 16.44 3.37 -16.76
CA ILE A 213 15.42 2.32 -16.68
C ILE A 213 14.28 2.58 -17.67
N ILE A 214 13.79 3.83 -17.76
CA ILE A 214 12.75 4.23 -18.72
C ILE A 214 13.21 3.97 -20.16
N ARG A 215 14.45 4.35 -20.51
CA ARG A 215 15.04 4.09 -21.83
C ARG A 215 15.18 2.59 -22.11
N ALA A 216 15.67 1.82 -21.15
CA ALA A 216 15.83 0.36 -21.29
C ALA A 216 14.49 -0.35 -21.52
N LEU A 217 13.43 0.11 -20.84
CA LEU A 217 12.08 -0.46 -20.95
C LEU A 217 11.31 0.02 -22.17
N LYS A 218 11.79 1.05 -22.87
CA LYS A 218 11.11 1.71 -24.01
C LYS A 218 9.66 2.10 -23.67
N VAL A 219 9.42 2.46 -22.41
CA VAL A 219 8.11 2.96 -21.97
C VAL A 219 8.05 4.44 -22.27
N ARG A 220 6.91 4.91 -22.79
CA ARG A 220 6.61 6.34 -22.89
C ARG A 220 5.78 6.71 -21.66
N PRO A 221 6.37 7.40 -20.67
CA PRO A 221 5.61 7.84 -19.51
C PRO A 221 4.45 8.72 -19.97
N ASN A 222 3.33 8.62 -19.28
CA ASN A 222 2.19 9.45 -19.62
C ASN A 222 2.54 10.92 -19.31
N SER A 223 2.56 11.77 -20.34
CA SER A 223 2.75 13.23 -20.18
C SER A 223 1.58 13.89 -19.44
N GLY A 224 0.48 13.14 -19.24
CA GLY A 224 -0.63 13.46 -18.39
C GLY A 224 -1.60 14.49 -18.97
N GLY A 225 -2.87 14.12 -19.05
CA GLY A 225 -3.98 14.93 -18.54
C GLY A 225 -4.40 14.34 -17.19
N ARG A 226 -5.04 15.13 -16.30
CA ARG A 226 -5.58 14.62 -15.03
C ARG A 226 -6.47 13.41 -15.37
N PRO A 227 -6.31 12.24 -14.72
CA PRO A 227 -7.22 11.13 -14.99
C PRO A 227 -8.65 11.61 -14.64
N LYS A 228 -9.57 11.61 -15.61
CA LYS A 228 -10.99 12.02 -15.41
C LYS A 228 -11.65 11.32 -14.20
N GLU A 229 -11.12 10.16 -13.80
CA GLU A 229 -11.57 9.38 -12.63
C GLU A 229 -11.34 10.08 -11.28
N TYR A 230 -10.55 11.17 -11.20
CA TYR A 230 -10.16 11.81 -9.94
C TYR A 230 -10.24 13.35 -9.94
N ASP A 231 -11.14 13.93 -10.74
CA ASP A 231 -11.38 15.38 -10.70
C ASP A 231 -12.39 15.77 -9.61
N TYR A 232 -12.22 15.22 -8.41
CA TYR A 232 -13.06 15.58 -7.26
C TYR A 232 -12.90 17.06 -6.90
N GLU A 233 -11.75 17.66 -7.20
CA GLU A 233 -11.53 19.09 -6.98
C GLU A 233 -12.32 19.97 -7.95
N ALA A 234 -12.35 19.68 -9.26
CA ALA A 234 -13.23 20.42 -10.17
C ALA A 234 -14.72 20.14 -9.88
N MET A 235 -15.06 18.91 -9.47
CA MET A 235 -16.40 18.57 -9.00
C MET A 235 -16.79 19.40 -7.77
N LEU A 236 -15.91 19.51 -6.77
CA LEU A 236 -16.13 20.29 -5.55
C LEU A 236 -16.16 21.80 -5.84
N LEU A 237 -15.29 22.32 -6.71
CA LEU A 237 -15.31 23.71 -7.17
C LEU A 237 -16.62 24.05 -7.89
N ALA A 238 -17.10 23.17 -8.76
CA ALA A 238 -18.40 23.33 -9.40
C ALA A 238 -19.57 23.23 -8.39
N LEU A 239 -19.42 22.42 -7.33
CA LEU A 239 -20.43 22.29 -6.28
C LEU A 239 -20.58 23.56 -5.45
N ILE A 240 -19.48 24.29 -5.20
CA ILE A 240 -19.48 25.58 -4.48
C ILE A 240 -20.36 26.62 -5.19
N GLU A 241 -20.39 26.58 -6.52
CA GLU A 241 -21.21 27.49 -7.34
C GLU A 241 -22.66 26.99 -7.51
N HIS A 242 -22.97 25.76 -7.09
CA HIS A 242 -24.27 25.14 -7.33
C HIS A 242 -25.39 25.81 -6.51
N PRO A 243 -26.47 26.28 -7.15
CA PRO A 243 -27.53 27.04 -6.46
C PRO A 243 -28.24 26.22 -5.37
N ALA A 244 -28.37 24.90 -5.56
CA ALA A 244 -28.97 24.03 -4.54
C ALA A 244 -28.11 23.92 -3.27
N LEU A 245 -26.78 24.09 -3.35
CA LEU A 245 -25.93 24.12 -2.16
C LEU A 245 -26.22 25.36 -1.31
N ARG A 246 -26.59 26.49 -1.94
CA ARG A 246 -27.02 27.71 -1.23
C ARG A 246 -28.37 27.56 -0.54
N ALA A 247 -29.21 26.63 -0.99
CA ALA A 247 -30.53 26.37 -0.42
C ALA A 247 -30.49 25.40 0.78
N ILE A 248 -29.41 24.63 0.95
CA ILE A 248 -29.27 23.69 2.07
C ILE A 248 -29.04 24.46 3.37
N ASP A 249 -29.82 24.15 4.42
CA ASP A 249 -29.61 24.64 5.78
C ASP A 249 -28.57 23.74 6.50
N PRO A 250 -27.39 24.26 6.89
CA PRO A 250 -26.34 23.46 7.53
C PRO A 250 -26.71 22.96 8.93
N ASP A 251 -27.74 23.52 9.57
CA ASP A 251 -28.19 23.08 10.91
C ASP A 251 -29.29 22.01 10.85
N GLU A 252 -29.77 21.66 9.65
CA GLU A 252 -30.78 20.63 9.45
C GLU A 252 -30.18 19.21 9.54
N TYR A 253 -30.90 18.29 10.19
CA TYR A 253 -30.49 16.89 10.35
C TYR A 253 -30.20 16.17 9.02
N ARG A 254 -30.79 16.63 7.91
CA ARG A 254 -30.63 16.04 6.57
C ARG A 254 -29.61 16.75 5.68
N ALA A 255 -28.90 17.77 6.19
CA ALA A 255 -27.96 18.56 5.41
C ALA A 255 -26.85 17.72 4.76
N GLU A 256 -26.25 16.79 5.53
CA GLU A 256 -25.22 15.88 5.01
C GLU A 256 -25.78 15.01 3.87
N SER A 257 -26.96 14.43 4.05
CA SER A 257 -27.61 13.60 3.02
C SER A 257 -27.92 14.39 1.75
N ALA A 258 -28.40 15.62 1.88
CA ALA A 258 -28.69 16.50 0.74
C ALA A 258 -27.42 16.87 -0.04
N VAL A 259 -26.30 17.11 0.65
CA VAL A 259 -25.00 17.34 0.00
C VAL A 259 -24.48 16.05 -0.66
N MET A 260 -24.64 14.89 -0.02
CA MET A 260 -24.28 13.60 -0.61
C MET A 260 -25.06 13.33 -1.91
N ASP A 261 -26.35 13.68 -1.95
CA ASP A 261 -27.18 13.54 -3.14
C ASP A 261 -26.75 14.51 -4.26
N LEU A 262 -26.43 15.77 -3.94
CA LEU A 262 -25.87 16.72 -4.91
C LEU A 262 -24.55 16.26 -5.53
N VAL A 263 -23.67 15.67 -4.72
CA VAL A 263 -22.41 15.10 -5.21
C VAL A 263 -22.67 13.86 -6.07
N ARG A 264 -23.72 13.07 -5.75
CA ARG A 264 -24.12 11.90 -6.52
C ARG A 264 -24.68 12.30 -7.89
N ASP A 265 -25.61 13.24 -7.92
CA ASP A 265 -26.23 13.76 -9.15
C ASP A 265 -25.16 14.35 -10.09
N ARG A 266 -24.11 14.98 -9.52
CA ARG A 266 -22.99 15.49 -10.32
C ARG A 266 -22.11 14.40 -10.93
N CYS A 267 -22.04 13.23 -10.29
CA CYS A 267 -21.30 12.07 -10.79
C CYS A 267 -22.10 11.25 -11.82
N GLU A 268 -23.42 11.48 -11.94
CA GLU A 268 -24.24 10.89 -12.99
C GLU A 268 -23.99 11.57 -14.34
N PRO A 269 -23.92 10.81 -15.44
CA PRO A 269 -23.76 11.38 -16.77
C PRO A 269 -25.02 12.16 -17.17
N SER A 270 -24.86 13.41 -17.62
CA SER A 270 -25.94 14.25 -18.16
C SER A 270 -25.52 14.92 -19.48
N ASP A 271 -26.50 15.41 -20.25
CA ASP A 271 -26.26 16.12 -21.52
C ASP A 271 -25.37 17.37 -21.37
N ASP A 272 -25.33 17.95 -20.17
CA ASP A 272 -24.52 19.14 -19.86
C ASP A 272 -23.08 18.79 -19.47
N HIS A 273 -22.79 17.55 -19.06
CA HIS A 273 -21.53 17.18 -18.43
C HIS A 273 -21.07 15.75 -18.78
N ASP A 274 -20.13 15.64 -19.72
CA ASP A 274 -19.51 14.37 -20.19
C ASP A 274 -18.42 13.85 -19.21
N ASN A 275 -18.81 13.74 -17.95
CA ASN A 275 -17.97 13.37 -16.82
C ASN A 275 -18.36 11.97 -16.33
N ASN A 276 -17.72 10.94 -16.89
CA ASN A 276 -17.76 9.58 -16.35
C ASN A 276 -16.85 9.48 -15.10
N ILE A 277 -17.15 10.28 -14.07
CA ILE A 277 -16.44 10.28 -12.80
C ILE A 277 -16.94 9.10 -11.99
N ARG A 278 -16.03 8.25 -11.54
CA ARG A 278 -16.39 7.09 -10.71
C ARG A 278 -16.94 7.58 -9.37
N PHE A 279 -18.13 7.10 -9.03
CA PHE A 279 -18.81 7.40 -7.77
C PHE A 279 -17.87 7.23 -6.56
N PRO A 280 -17.77 8.26 -5.68
CA PRO A 280 -17.09 8.11 -4.41
C PRO A 280 -17.73 6.98 -3.59
N GLU A 281 -16.90 6.19 -2.89
CA GLU A 281 -17.41 5.26 -1.88
C GLU A 281 -18.20 6.03 -0.81
N ASN A 282 -19.33 5.49 -0.32
CA ASN A 282 -20.24 6.18 0.61
C ASN A 282 -19.56 6.80 1.84
N THR A 283 -18.47 6.19 2.32
CA THR A 283 -17.67 6.72 3.42
C THR A 283 -16.98 8.03 3.05
N ARG A 284 -16.33 8.09 1.88
CA ARG A 284 -15.72 9.33 1.36
C ARG A 284 -16.76 10.37 0.99
N LEU A 285 -17.89 9.94 0.43
CA LEU A 285 -19.01 10.83 0.11
C LEU A 285 -19.52 11.55 1.37
N ARG A 286 -19.60 10.81 2.49
CA ARG A 286 -19.99 11.37 3.79
C ARG A 286 -18.93 12.30 4.38
N GLU A 287 -17.64 11.98 4.24
CA GLU A 287 -16.55 12.87 4.63
C GLU A 287 -16.62 14.20 3.86
N PHE A 288 -16.75 14.14 2.54
CA PHE A 288 -16.94 15.35 1.72
C PHE A 288 -18.18 16.14 2.13
N ALA A 289 -19.31 15.46 2.35
CA ALA A 289 -20.54 16.14 2.78
C ALA A 289 -20.37 16.86 4.11
N LYS A 290 -19.67 16.26 5.08
CA LYS A 290 -19.36 16.89 6.36
C LYS A 290 -18.49 18.13 6.21
N ASP A 291 -17.42 18.03 5.42
CA ASP A 291 -16.50 19.14 5.19
C ASP A 291 -17.21 20.31 4.48
N ILE A 292 -18.08 20.01 3.51
CA ILE A 292 -18.88 21.00 2.79
C ILE A 292 -19.90 21.66 3.73
N VAL A 293 -20.64 20.89 4.54
CA VAL A 293 -21.61 21.45 5.51
C VAL A 293 -20.89 22.33 6.54
N ALA A 294 -19.73 21.90 7.03
CA ALA A 294 -18.90 22.70 7.94
C ALA A 294 -18.43 24.01 7.29
N ALA A 295 -17.96 23.96 6.04
CA ALA A 295 -17.54 25.15 5.30
C ALA A 295 -18.72 26.11 5.02
N VAL A 296 -19.90 25.60 4.68
CA VAL A 296 -21.13 26.40 4.51
C VAL A 296 -21.51 27.08 5.82
N LYS A 297 -21.43 26.36 6.94
CA LYS A 297 -21.73 26.90 8.28
C LYS A 297 -20.76 28.03 8.66
N ILE A 298 -19.47 27.84 8.43
CA ILE A 298 -18.44 28.87 8.67
C ILE A 298 -18.71 30.11 7.82
N ASN A 299 -18.98 29.94 6.52
CA ASN A 299 -19.24 31.06 5.61
C ASN A 299 -20.54 31.82 5.94
N ARG A 300 -21.56 31.14 6.49
CA ARG A 300 -22.81 31.79 6.93
C ARG A 300 -22.72 32.42 8.31
N GLY A 301 -21.85 31.93 9.18
CA GLY A 301 -21.59 32.54 10.51
C GLY A 301 -20.58 33.68 10.49
N ALA A 302 -19.88 33.89 9.36
CA ALA A 302 -18.90 34.96 9.17
C ALA A 302 -19.45 36.21 8.47
N GLY A 303 -20.73 36.20 8.07
CA GLY A 303 -21.47 37.36 7.55
C GLY A 303 -22.52 37.84 8.54
#